data_AF-A0A975FZW7-F1
#
_entry.id   AF-A0A975FZW7-F1
#
_cell.length_a   1.000
_cell.length_b   1.000
_cell.length_c   1.000
_cell.angle_alpha   90.00
_cell.angle_beta   90.00
_cell.angle_gamma   90.00
#
_symmetry.space_group_name_H-M   'P 1'
#
loop_
_entity.id
_entity.type
_entity.pdbx_description
1 polymer ?
#
loop_
_entity_poly.entity_id
_entity_poly.type
_entity_poly.pdbx_seq_one_letter_code
_entity_poly.pdbx_strand_id
1 'polypeptide(L)'
;MRRIACSLALAALALTGAAQAQTAPQSPRQACMASARALCPSEVAALDRQAVKLCLWKNLDKVSPECRDAIKAARAKQEGGATPAQGH
;
A
#
# COMPACT_ATOMS: atom_id res chain seq x y z
N MET A 1 -5.96 65.17 -8.30
CA MET A 1 -7.42 65.07 -8.34
C MET A 1 -7.80 63.67 -8.84
N ARG A 2 -8.67 62.97 -8.09
CA ARG A 2 -9.83 62.23 -8.61
C ARG A 2 -9.56 60.89 -9.35
N ARG A 3 -9.84 59.80 -8.61
CA ARG A 3 -10.55 58.56 -8.99
C ARG A 3 -9.91 57.78 -10.16
N ILE A 4 -9.62 56.48 -10.01
CA ILE A 4 -10.62 55.43 -10.21
C ILE A 4 -10.02 54.13 -9.64
N ALA A 5 -10.76 53.52 -8.71
CA ALA A 5 -10.63 52.12 -8.37
C ALA A 5 -10.94 51.28 -9.61
N CYS A 6 -10.08 50.32 -9.96
CA CYS A 6 -10.50 49.23 -10.84
C CYS A 6 -9.70 47.97 -10.51
N SER A 7 -10.39 47.11 -9.78
CA SER A 7 -10.40 45.66 -9.99
C SER A 7 -9.21 44.86 -9.47
N LEU A 8 -9.47 44.29 -8.28
CA LEU A 8 -9.01 42.96 -7.90
C LEU A 8 -9.06 42.01 -9.11
N ALA A 9 -7.90 41.63 -9.64
CA ALA A 9 -7.78 40.45 -10.47
C ALA A 9 -7.08 39.37 -9.65
N LEU A 10 -7.90 38.49 -9.09
CA LEU A 10 -7.53 37.17 -8.61
C LEU A 10 -6.70 36.46 -9.68
N ALA A 11 -5.45 36.11 -9.36
CA ALA A 11 -4.77 35.01 -10.01
C ALA A 11 -4.09 34.18 -8.92
N ALA A 12 -4.89 33.27 -8.36
CA ALA A 12 -4.47 32.25 -7.43
C ALA A 12 -3.40 31.36 -8.09
N LEU A 13 -2.13 31.56 -7.74
CA LEU A 13 -1.12 30.51 -7.86
C LEU A 13 -0.89 29.93 -6.46
N ALA A 14 -1.92 29.24 -5.96
CA ALA A 14 -1.69 28.24 -4.92
C ALA A 14 -0.94 27.07 -5.58
N LEU A 15 0.39 27.12 -5.53
CA LEU A 15 1.24 25.95 -5.70
C LEU A 15 1.05 25.01 -4.48
N THR A 16 -0.16 24.48 -4.31
CA THR A 16 -0.39 23.29 -3.50
C THR A 16 -0.08 22.08 -4.37
N GLY A 17 1.21 21.96 -4.72
CA GLY A 17 1.78 20.69 -5.14
C GLY A 17 1.70 19.77 -3.94
N ALA A 18 0.69 18.90 -3.97
CA ALA A 18 0.38 17.93 -2.94
C ALA A 18 1.67 17.31 -2.39
N ALA A 19 1.86 17.44 -1.08
CA ALA A 19 2.74 16.58 -0.32
C ALA A 19 2.32 15.13 -0.63
N GLN A 20 2.99 14.50 -1.60
CA GLN A 20 3.02 13.06 -1.65
C GLN A 20 3.84 12.67 -0.42
N ALA A 21 3.13 12.42 0.68
CA ALA A 21 3.67 11.66 1.79
C ALA A 21 4.11 10.32 1.20
N GLN A 22 5.35 10.27 0.72
CA GLN A 22 6.03 9.04 0.39
C GLN A 22 6.28 8.35 1.73
N THR A 23 5.24 7.70 2.25
CA THR A 23 5.35 6.74 3.33
C THR A 23 6.49 5.81 2.91
N ALA A 24 7.59 5.84 3.68
CA ALA A 24 8.75 4.99 3.49
C ALA A 24 8.30 3.57 3.11
N PRO A 25 9.02 2.86 2.21
CA PRO A 25 8.56 1.59 1.65
C PRO A 25 8.12 0.66 2.78
N GLN A 26 6.80 0.55 2.99
CA GLN A 26 6.29 -0.31 4.03
C GLN A 26 6.64 -1.71 3.58
N SER A 27 7.35 -2.45 4.43
CA SER A 27 7.60 -3.86 4.16
C SER A 27 6.26 -4.53 3.81
N PRO A 28 6.22 -5.49 2.87
CA PRO A 28 4.98 -6.15 2.46
C PRO A 28 4.20 -6.71 3.67
N ARG A 29 4.93 -7.09 4.72
CA ARG A 29 4.39 -7.47 6.02
C ARG A 29 3.60 -6.35 6.71
N GLN A 30 4.12 -5.13 6.75
CA GLN A 30 3.44 -3.98 7.36
C GLN A 30 2.22 -3.57 6.53
N ALA A 31 2.35 -3.53 5.20
CA ALA A 31 1.24 -3.22 4.29
C ALA A 31 0.06 -4.19 4.48
N CYS A 32 0.36 -5.47 4.73
CA CYS A 32 -0.65 -6.51 4.93
C CYS A 32 -1.07 -6.71 6.39
N MET A 33 -0.47 -6.05 7.37
CA MET A 33 -0.65 -6.43 8.78
C MET A 33 -2.07 -6.18 9.30
N ALA A 34 -2.68 -5.05 8.93
CA ALA A 34 -4.06 -4.74 9.28
C ALA A 34 -5.03 -5.71 8.61
N SER A 35 -4.84 -5.99 7.32
CA SER A 35 -5.62 -6.97 6.57
C SER A 35 -5.47 -8.39 7.14
N ALA A 36 -4.26 -8.77 7.54
CA ALA A 36 -3.98 -10.09 8.13
C ALA A 36 -4.72 -10.28 9.45
N ARG A 37 -4.72 -9.26 10.31
CA ARG A 37 -5.45 -9.30 11.59
C ARG A 37 -6.97 -9.37 11.41
N ALA A 38 -7.50 -8.69 10.40
CA ALA A 38 -8.93 -8.65 10.13
C ALA A 38 -9.45 -9.92 9.43
N LEU A 39 -8.68 -10.47 8.47
CA LEU A 39 -9.13 -11.55 7.58
C LEU A 39 -8.58 -12.93 7.97
N CYS A 40 -7.43 -12.98 8.63
CA CYS A 40 -6.68 -14.19 8.97
C CYS A 40 -6.32 -14.24 10.47
N PRO A 41 -7.27 -13.99 11.40
CA PRO A 41 -6.96 -13.87 12.82
C PRO A 41 -6.39 -15.17 13.41
N SER A 42 -6.85 -16.33 12.93
CA SER A 42 -6.39 -17.65 13.38
C SER A 42 -4.92 -17.89 13.02
N GLU A 43 -4.53 -17.58 11.79
CA GLU A 43 -3.16 -17.75 11.31
C GLU A 43 -2.22 -16.72 11.94
N VAL A 44 -2.70 -15.50 12.17
CA VAL A 44 -1.95 -14.48 12.91
C VAL A 44 -1.73 -14.89 14.37
N ALA A 45 -2.75 -15.45 15.03
CA ALA A 45 -2.66 -15.95 16.39
C ALA A 45 -1.72 -17.15 16.51
N ALA A 46 -1.70 -18.03 15.50
CA ALA A 46 -0.75 -19.13 15.38
C ALA A 46 0.68 -18.67 15.08
N LEU A 47 0.90 -17.37 14.81
CA LEU A 47 2.18 -16.79 14.38
C LEU A 47 2.74 -17.45 13.11
N ASP A 48 1.90 -18.11 12.33
CA ASP A 48 2.30 -18.84 11.13
C ASP A 48 2.31 -17.90 9.93
N ARG A 49 3.50 -17.43 9.58
CA ARG A 49 3.68 -16.45 8.49
C ARG A 49 3.28 -17.03 7.13
N GLN A 50 3.45 -18.34 6.94
CA GLN A 50 3.16 -18.99 5.66
C GLN A 50 1.64 -19.12 5.48
N ALA A 51 0.95 -19.54 6.54
CA ALA A 51 -0.50 -19.63 6.59
C ALA A 51 -1.15 -18.25 6.48
N VAL A 52 -0.62 -17.21 7.15
CA VAL A 52 -1.07 -15.82 6.97
C VAL A 52 -0.93 -15.40 5.51
N LYS A 53 0.20 -15.68 4.87
CA LYS A 53 0.41 -15.35 3.44
C LYS A 53 -0.61 -16.06 2.54
N LEU A 54 -0.84 -17.35 2.75
CA LEU A 54 -1.82 -18.13 1.99
C LEU A 54 -3.26 -17.65 2.22
N CYS A 55 -3.62 -17.34 3.46
CA CYS A 55 -4.93 -16.80 3.80
C CYS A 55 -5.16 -15.43 3.16
N LEU A 56 -4.16 -14.53 3.17
CA LEU A 56 -4.22 -13.26 2.48
C LEU A 56 -4.34 -13.43 0.95
N TRP A 57 -3.68 -14.43 0.36
CA TRP A 57 -3.82 -14.75 -1.06
C TRP A 57 -5.24 -15.21 -1.41
N LYS A 58 -5.86 -16.04 -0.57
CA LYS A 58 -7.26 -16.45 -0.74
C LYS A 58 -8.22 -15.27 -0.61
N ASN A 59 -7.85 -14.25 0.15
CA ASN A 59 -8.65 -13.05 0.41
C ASN A 59 -8.16 -11.81 -0.35
N LEU A 60 -7.44 -11.97 -1.47
CA LEU A 60 -6.79 -10.87 -2.20
C LEU A 60 -7.75 -9.74 -2.64
N ASP A 61 -9.03 -10.05 -2.81
CA ASP A 61 -10.07 -9.05 -3.13
C ASP A 61 -10.45 -8.19 -1.92
N LYS A 62 -10.37 -8.77 -0.71
CA LYS A 62 -10.77 -8.14 0.56
C LYS A 62 -9.63 -7.43 1.28
N VAL A 63 -8.37 -7.62 0.87
CA VAL A 63 -7.22 -6.92 1.47
C VAL A 63 -7.15 -5.46 1.00
N SER A 64 -6.45 -4.63 1.78
CA SER A 64 -6.11 -3.25 1.42
C SER A 64 -5.36 -3.18 0.08
N PRO A 65 -5.53 -2.10 -0.72
CA PRO A 65 -4.90 -1.98 -2.03
C PRO A 65 -3.38 -2.07 -1.97
N GLU A 66 -2.74 -1.49 -0.96
CA GLU A 66 -1.29 -1.65 -0.71
C GLU A 66 -0.88 -3.10 -0.41
N CYS A 67 -1.67 -3.86 0.36
CA CYS A 67 -1.39 -5.28 0.61
C CYS A 67 -1.55 -6.13 -0.65
N ARG A 68 -2.57 -5.81 -1.47
CA ARG A 68 -2.80 -6.49 -2.74
C ARG A 68 -1.62 -6.29 -3.70
N ASP A 69 -1.10 -5.07 -3.79
CA ASP A 69 0.08 -4.79 -4.60
C ASP A 69 1.32 -5.55 -4.10
N ALA A 70 1.56 -5.52 -2.79
CA ALA A 70 2.64 -6.28 -2.15
C ALA A 70 2.56 -7.80 -2.43
N ILE A 71 1.34 -8.37 -2.39
CA ILE A 71 1.10 -9.77 -2.71
C ILE A 71 1.38 -10.06 -4.19
N LYS A 72 0.90 -9.21 -5.10
CA LYS A 72 1.13 -9.36 -6.55
C LYS A 72 2.63 -9.24 -6.88
N ALA A 73 3.33 -8.28 -6.28
CA ALA A 73 4.77 -8.11 -6.43
C ALA A 73 5.54 -9.33 -5.91
N ALA A 74 5.10 -9.91 -4.78
CA ALA A 74 5.68 -11.15 -4.25
C ALA A 74 5.46 -12.33 -5.20
N ARG A 75 4.26 -12.44 -5.81
CA ARG A 75 3.94 -13.50 -6.79
C ARG A 75 4.78 -13.38 -8.06
N ALA A 76 4.91 -12.18 -8.62
CA ALA A 76 5.73 -11.93 -9.81
C ALA A 76 7.20 -12.32 -9.59
N LYS A 77 7.73 -12.13 -8.38
CA LYS A 77 9.08 -12.58 -8.00
C LYS A 77 9.24 -14.10 -7.90
N GLN A 78 8.16 -14.85 -7.67
CA GLN A 78 8.17 -16.31 -7.66
C GLN A 78 8.04 -16.89 -9.08
N GLU A 79 7.23 -16.25 -9.93
CA GLU A 79 6.98 -16.68 -11.31
C GLU A 79 8.19 -16.40 -12.24
N GLY A 80 8.98 -15.35 -11.96
CA GLY A 80 10.25 -15.08 -12.65
C GLY A 80 11.48 -15.80 -12.06
N GLY A 81 11.28 -16.66 -11.06
CA GLY A 81 12.34 -17.28 -10.26
C GLY A 81 12.07 -18.74 -9.97
N ALA A 82 11.87 -19.55 -11.00
CA ALA A 82 11.88 -21.01 -10.90
C ALA A 82 13.31 -21.52 -10.62
N THR A 83 13.82 -21.29 -9.42
CA THR A 83 14.82 -22.16 -8.78
C THR A 83 14.37 -22.37 -7.33
N PRO A 84 13.78 -23.53 -7.00
CA PRO A 84 13.41 -23.86 -5.63
C PRO A 84 14.67 -24.34 -4.89
N ALA A 85 15.27 -23.49 -4.06
CA ALA A 85 16.22 -23.92 -3.06
C ALA A 85 16.30 -22.88 -1.92
N GLN A 86 15.33 -22.95 -1.01
CA GLN A 86 15.54 -22.47 0.36
C GLN A 86 15.28 -23.66 1.29
N GLY A 87 16.37 -24.39 1.56
CA GLY A 87 16.47 -25.28 2.69
C GLY A 87 16.45 -24.48 3.98
N HIS A 88 15.80 -25.04 4.98
CA HIS A 88 15.94 -24.68 6.39
C HIS A 88 16.90 -25.66 7.05
#